data_AF-A0A377ITX4-F1
#
_entry.id   AF-A0A377ITX4-F1
#
_cell.length_a   1.000
_cell.length_b   1.000
_cell.length_c   1.000
_cell.angle_alpha   90.00
_cell.angle_beta   90.00
_cell.angle_gamma   90.00
#
_symmetry.space_group_name_H-M   'P 1'
#
loop_
_entity.id
_entity.type
_entity.pdbx_description
1 polymer ?
#
loop_
_entity_poly.entity_id
_entity_poly.type
_entity_poly.pdbx_seq_one_letter_code
_entity_poly.pdbx_strand_id
1 'polypeptide(L)'
;MTVVSTRLSPKELDYLTGIASENKMRKGGSDELSLGKALNELVRWCHLNRIDINSNHNAVNDDIKKMIEQIHVAIPHLMYLTRLQTVLLSDGIPEEKITRSRAQTLDYINKTCGDLQNINYDLVRFSMNDIGLKTLPVNKDKTLWKLP
;
A
#
# COMPACT_ATOMS: atom_id res chain seq x y z
N MET A 1 4.69 45.32 0.24
CA MET A 1 5.49 44.15 -0.15
C MET A 1 5.87 43.44 1.14
N THR A 2 5.37 42.22 1.37
CA THR A 2 5.65 41.48 2.62
C THR A 2 6.93 40.68 2.42
N VAL A 3 7.93 40.91 3.27
CA VAL A 3 9.18 40.17 3.24
C VAL A 3 9.06 39.00 4.21
N VAL A 4 9.19 37.78 3.68
CA VAL A 4 9.20 36.55 4.49
C VAL A 4 10.63 36.05 4.55
N SER A 5 11.16 35.89 5.76
CA SER A 5 12.47 35.28 6.00
C SER A 5 12.27 33.87 6.52
N THR A 6 12.87 32.89 5.83
CA THR A 6 12.75 31.48 6.18
C THR A 6 14.13 30.85 6.23
N ARG A 7 14.39 30.02 7.24
CA ARG A 7 15.61 29.21 7.32
C ARG A 7 15.37 27.89 6.59
N LEU A 8 16.26 27.56 5.67
CA LEU A 8 16.20 26.34 4.86
C LEU A 8 17.43 25.50 5.13
N SER A 9 17.24 24.19 5.21
CA SER A 9 18.30 23.20 5.22
C SER A 9 18.98 23.09 3.84
N PRO A 10 20.19 22.51 3.76
CA PRO A 10 20.88 22.32 2.47
C PRO A 10 20.04 21.55 1.44
N LYS A 11 19.32 20.51 1.86
CA LYS A 11 18.45 19.73 0.96
C LYS A 11 17.30 20.56 0.39
N GLU A 12 16.70 21.43 1.19
CA GLU A 12 15.61 22.30 0.75
C GLU A 12 16.12 23.39 -0.20
N LEU A 13 17.34 23.88 0.02
CA LEU A 13 18.01 24.80 -0.91
C LEU A 13 18.28 24.15 -2.26
N ASP A 14 18.78 22.91 -2.27
CA ASP A 14 19.02 22.16 -3.51
C ASP A 14 17.72 21.94 -4.28
N TYR A 15 16.64 21.58 -3.58
CA TYR A 15 15.33 21.39 -4.18
C TYR A 15 14.78 22.68 -4.84
N LEU A 16 14.83 23.81 -4.12
CA LEU A 16 14.41 25.10 -4.68
C LEU A 16 15.31 25.58 -5.82
N THR A 17 16.60 25.23 -5.78
CA THR A 17 17.55 25.54 -6.86
C THR A 17 17.17 24.76 -8.12
N GLY A 18 16.77 23.50 -7.99
CA GLY A 18 16.23 22.69 -9.09
C GLY A 18 15.02 23.36 -9.75
N ILE A 19 14.00 23.73 -8.94
CA ILE A 19 12.80 24.42 -9.43
C ILE A 19 13.17 25.72 -10.14
N ALA A 20 14.05 26.53 -9.53
CA ALA A 20 14.48 27.80 -10.11
C ALA A 20 15.20 27.61 -11.45
N SER A 21 16.05 26.59 -11.56
CA SER A 21 16.80 26.25 -12.77
C SER A 21 15.88 25.79 -13.90
N GLU A 22 15.00 24.82 -13.63
CA GLU A 22 14.06 24.24 -14.60
C GLU A 22 13.11 25.30 -15.17
N ASN A 23 12.64 26.21 -14.30
CA ASN A 23 11.71 27.27 -14.68
C ASN A 23 12.40 28.58 -15.07
N LYS A 24 13.73 28.59 -15.21
CA LYS A 24 14.55 29.76 -15.58
C LYS A 24 14.25 31.00 -14.74
N MET A 25 13.99 30.80 -13.45
CA MET A 25 13.62 31.87 -12.52
C MET A 25 14.86 32.65 -12.09
N ARG A 26 15.11 33.78 -12.75
CA ARG A 26 16.25 34.67 -12.46
C ARG A 26 15.86 35.87 -11.59
N LYS A 27 16.83 36.41 -10.83
CA LYS A 27 16.69 37.69 -10.14
C LYS A 27 16.60 38.82 -11.17
N GLY A 28 15.94 39.93 -10.82
CA GLY A 28 15.80 41.06 -11.74
C GLY A 28 17.17 41.68 -12.04
N GLY A 29 17.58 41.69 -13.31
CA GLY A 29 18.83 42.31 -13.75
C GLY A 29 20.10 41.48 -13.53
N SER A 30 20.00 40.20 -13.15
CA SER A 30 21.16 39.31 -13.05
C SER A 30 20.86 37.91 -13.55
N ASP A 31 21.88 37.18 -13.97
CA ASP A 31 21.76 35.77 -14.37
C ASP A 31 21.67 34.78 -13.20
N GLU A 32 21.74 35.26 -11.97
CA GLU A 32 21.55 34.45 -10.77
C GLU A 32 20.11 33.95 -10.62
N LEU A 33 19.98 32.69 -10.19
CA LEU A 33 18.70 32.08 -9.86
C LEU A 33 18.04 32.77 -8.65
N SER A 34 16.71 32.90 -8.70
CA SER A 34 15.90 33.50 -7.66
C SER A 34 15.13 32.43 -6.88
N LEU A 35 15.71 32.00 -5.76
CA LEU A 35 15.07 31.04 -4.85
C LEU A 35 13.76 31.58 -4.26
N GLY A 36 13.65 32.89 -4.06
CA GLY A 36 12.41 33.52 -3.59
C GLY A 36 11.26 33.41 -4.60
N LYS A 37 11.57 33.50 -5.91
CA LYS A 37 10.57 33.24 -6.96
C LYS A 37 10.16 31.78 -6.99
N ALA A 38 11.12 30.85 -6.87
CA ALA A 38 10.85 29.42 -6.82
C ALA A 38 9.99 29.03 -5.61
N LEU A 39 10.30 29.59 -4.43
CA LEU A 39 9.51 29.36 -3.22
C LEU A 39 8.08 29.90 -3.36
N ASN A 40 7.91 31.12 -3.89
CA ASN A 40 6.57 31.67 -4.14
C ASN A 40 5.78 30.82 -5.13
N GLU A 41 6.43 30.29 -6.17
CA GLU A 41 5.78 29.42 -7.14
C GLU A 41 5.37 28.08 -6.52
N LEU A 42 6.22 27.51 -5.67
CA LEU A 42 5.90 26.29 -4.92
C LEU A 42 4.70 26.51 -3.99
N VAL A 43 4.68 27.63 -3.26
CA VAL A 43 3.53 27.99 -2.39
C VAL A 43 2.27 28.19 -3.23
N ARG A 44 2.36 28.86 -4.39
CA ARG A 44 1.25 29.04 -5.32
C ARG A 44 0.72 27.69 -5.81
N TRP A 45 1.62 26.77 -6.18
CA TRP A 45 1.25 25.43 -6.62
C TRP A 45 0.54 24.65 -5.51
N CYS A 46 1.05 24.69 -4.28
CA CYS A 46 0.41 24.04 -3.13
C CYS A 46 -1.00 24.59 -2.90
N HIS A 47 -1.17 25.91 -3.00
CA HIS A 47 -2.48 26.55 -2.85
C HIS A 47 -3.46 26.12 -3.95
N LEU A 48 -3.05 26.15 -5.22
CA LEU A 48 -3.90 25.76 -6.36
C LEU A 48 -4.32 24.30 -6.30
N ASN A 49 -3.43 23.42 -5.84
CA ASN A 49 -3.69 21.99 -5.70
C ASN A 49 -4.32 21.59 -4.36
N ARG A 50 -4.65 22.57 -3.50
CA ARG A 50 -5.26 22.35 -2.17
C ARG A 50 -4.46 21.34 -1.33
N ILE A 51 -3.13 21.45 -1.38
CA ILE A 51 -2.24 20.62 -0.57
C ILE A 51 -2.47 20.97 0.89
N ASP A 52 -2.97 20.02 1.67
CA ASP A 52 -3.10 20.14 3.12
C ASP A 52 -1.82 19.60 3.77
N ILE A 53 -0.96 20.51 4.21
CA ILE A 53 0.32 20.20 4.84
C ILE A 53 0.14 19.40 6.14
N ASN A 54 -1.04 19.46 6.76
CA ASN A 54 -1.38 18.68 7.95
C ASN A 54 -1.92 17.28 7.60
N SER A 55 -2.26 17.05 6.33
CA SER A 55 -2.71 15.74 5.87
C SER A 55 -1.50 14.84 5.58
N ASN A 56 -1.54 13.62 6.09
CA ASN A 56 -0.51 12.62 5.79
C ASN A 56 -0.72 12.12 4.35
N HIS A 57 -0.13 12.79 3.36
CA HIS A 57 -0.24 12.41 1.95
C HIS A 57 0.36 11.03 1.62
N ASN A 58 1.11 10.43 2.56
CA ASN A 58 1.60 9.05 2.45
C ASN A 58 0.65 8.01 3.09
N ALA A 59 -0.46 8.45 3.68
CA ALA A 59 -1.43 7.52 4.26
C ALA A 59 -2.20 6.83 3.15
N VAL A 60 -1.94 5.53 2.96
CA VAL A 60 -2.77 4.66 2.14
C VAL A 60 -4.21 4.72 2.68
N ASN A 61 -5.16 5.07 1.81
CA ASN A 61 -6.59 5.11 2.14
C ASN A 61 -7.03 3.75 2.74
N ASP A 62 -7.86 3.77 3.78
CA ASP A 62 -8.38 2.57 4.43
C ASP A 62 -9.15 1.65 3.47
N ASP A 63 -9.77 2.19 2.42
CA ASP A 63 -10.40 1.36 1.39
C ASP A 63 -9.38 0.59 0.55
N ILE A 64 -8.21 1.19 0.29
CA ILE A 64 -7.10 0.52 -0.39
C ILE A 64 -6.52 -0.57 0.53
N LYS A 65 -6.41 -0.31 1.84
CA LYS A 65 -5.97 -1.34 2.81
C LYS A 65 -6.92 -2.53 2.84
N LYS A 66 -8.23 -2.27 2.88
CA LYS A 66 -9.27 -3.32 2.81
C LYS A 66 -9.22 -4.11 1.50
N MET A 67 -8.93 -3.45 0.38
CA MET A 67 -8.75 -4.13 -0.90
C MET A 67 -7.51 -5.05 -0.89
N ILE A 68 -6.39 -4.57 -0.34
CA ILE A 68 -5.16 -5.37 -0.18
C ILE A 68 -5.43 -6.58 0.75
N GLU A 69 -6.15 -6.37 1.86
CA GLU A 69 -6.62 -7.44 2.76
C GLU A 69 -7.43 -8.50 2.01
N GLN A 70 -8.43 -8.08 1.25
CA GLN A 70 -9.27 -8.97 0.47
C GLN A 70 -8.48 -9.77 -0.57
N ILE A 71 -7.52 -9.16 -1.25
CA ILE A 71 -6.65 -9.84 -2.22
C ILE A 71 -5.81 -10.93 -1.53
N HIS A 72 -5.23 -10.62 -0.37
CA HIS A 72 -4.38 -11.56 0.38
C HIS A 72 -5.16 -12.73 0.99
N VAL A 73 -6.45 -12.54 1.26
CA VAL A 73 -7.33 -13.62 1.71
C VAL A 73 -7.88 -14.41 0.52
N ALA A 74 -8.42 -13.73 -0.50
CA ALA A 74 -9.15 -14.38 -1.58
C ALA A 74 -8.25 -15.23 -2.49
N ILE A 75 -7.02 -14.80 -2.80
CA ILE A 75 -6.15 -15.53 -3.74
C ILE A 75 -5.80 -16.94 -3.23
N PRO A 76 -5.26 -17.12 -2.00
CA PRO A 76 -4.99 -18.46 -1.47
C PRO A 76 -6.24 -19.34 -1.39
N HIS A 77 -7.39 -18.76 -1.02
CA HIS A 77 -8.65 -19.48 -0.94
C HIS A 77 -9.17 -19.94 -2.31
N LEU A 78 -9.08 -19.08 -3.34
CA LEU A 78 -9.43 -19.45 -4.71
C LEU A 78 -8.50 -20.55 -5.24
N MET A 79 -7.19 -20.42 -5.02
CA MET A 79 -6.23 -21.46 -5.42
C MET A 79 -6.49 -22.79 -4.72
N TYR A 80 -6.84 -22.76 -3.42
CA TYR A 80 -7.25 -23.94 -2.66
C TYR A 80 -8.50 -24.59 -3.26
N LEU A 81 -9.55 -23.82 -3.48
CA LEU A 81 -10.82 -24.31 -4.01
C LEU A 81 -10.65 -24.86 -5.43
N THR A 82 -9.94 -24.18 -6.32
CA THR A 82 -9.69 -24.64 -7.70
C THR A 82 -8.87 -25.93 -7.72
N ARG A 83 -7.85 -26.03 -6.88
CA ARG A 83 -7.02 -27.24 -6.79
C ARG A 83 -7.81 -28.41 -6.18
N LEU A 84 -8.55 -28.17 -5.11
CA LEU A 84 -9.42 -29.17 -4.50
C LEU A 84 -10.49 -29.65 -5.47
N GLN A 85 -11.13 -28.73 -6.20
CA GLN A 85 -12.13 -29.05 -7.21
C GLN A 85 -11.55 -29.87 -8.36
N THR A 86 -10.35 -29.53 -8.84
CA THR A 86 -9.61 -30.33 -9.84
C THR A 86 -9.40 -31.77 -9.35
N VAL A 87 -9.11 -31.95 -8.06
CA VAL A 87 -8.89 -33.28 -7.49
C VAL A 87 -10.20 -34.02 -7.21
N LEU A 88 -11.28 -33.34 -6.82
CA LEU A 88 -12.57 -33.97 -6.54
C LEU A 88 -13.35 -34.33 -7.82
N LEU A 89 -13.15 -33.61 -8.92
CA LEU A 89 -13.78 -33.90 -10.22
C LEU A 89 -13.22 -35.14 -10.93
N SER A 90 -12.10 -35.71 -10.45
CA SER A 90 -11.66 -37.04 -10.86
C SER A 90 -12.38 -38.10 -10.02
N ASP A 91 -13.41 -38.73 -10.59
CA ASP A 91 -14.38 -39.63 -9.94
C ASP A 91 -13.82 -40.65 -8.91
N GLY A 92 -14.63 -40.91 -7.87
CA GLY A 92 -14.52 -42.12 -7.02
C GLY A 92 -13.43 -42.10 -5.95
N ILE A 93 -13.25 -41.00 -5.23
CA ILE A 93 -12.15 -40.82 -4.29
C ILE A 93 -12.55 -41.23 -2.85
N PRO A 94 -11.94 -42.27 -2.26
CA PRO A 94 -12.10 -42.61 -0.85
C PRO A 94 -11.68 -41.45 0.06
N GLU A 95 -12.30 -41.30 1.22
CA GLU A 95 -12.10 -40.17 2.14
C GLU A 95 -10.63 -39.93 2.55
N GLU A 96 -9.85 -41.01 2.61
CA GLU A 96 -8.41 -40.98 2.86
C GLU A 96 -7.63 -40.23 1.76
N LYS A 97 -8.09 -40.37 0.53
CA LYS A 97 -7.51 -39.76 -0.67
C LYS A 97 -7.95 -38.30 -0.77
N ILE A 98 -9.16 -37.94 -0.30
CA ILE A 98 -9.59 -36.54 -0.09
C ILE A 98 -8.69 -35.84 0.94
N THR A 99 -8.45 -36.50 2.08
CA THR A 99 -7.63 -35.95 3.17
C THR A 99 -6.20 -35.70 2.70
N ARG A 100 -5.63 -36.65 1.94
CA ARG A 100 -4.31 -36.51 1.31
C ARG A 100 -4.27 -35.37 0.31
N SER A 101 -5.31 -35.21 -0.51
CA SER A 101 -5.40 -34.13 -1.49
C SER A 101 -5.57 -32.74 -0.86
N ARG A 102 -6.28 -32.64 0.27
CA ARG A 102 -6.33 -31.41 1.07
C ARG A 102 -4.95 -31.04 1.60
N ALA A 103 -4.23 -32.00 2.19
CA ALA A 103 -2.88 -31.78 2.71
C ALA A 103 -1.90 -31.37 1.59
N GLN A 104 -1.92 -32.06 0.44
CA GLN A 104 -1.10 -31.71 -0.73
C GLN A 104 -1.43 -30.32 -1.30
N THR A 105 -2.70 -29.94 -1.27
CA THR A 105 -3.12 -28.62 -1.75
C THR A 105 -2.64 -27.52 -0.81
N LEU A 106 -2.76 -27.73 0.51
CA LEU A 106 -2.21 -26.81 1.50
C LEU A 106 -0.69 -26.67 1.38
N ASP A 107 0.03 -27.77 1.23
CA ASP A 107 1.49 -27.76 1.05
C ASP A 107 1.90 -27.01 -0.23
N TYR A 108 1.18 -27.23 -1.34
CA TYR A 108 1.39 -26.48 -2.58
C TYR A 108 1.15 -24.97 -2.39
N ILE A 109 0.07 -24.57 -1.72
CA ILE A 109 -0.23 -23.15 -1.48
C ILE A 109 0.82 -22.53 -0.55
N ASN A 110 1.22 -23.23 0.51
CA ASN A 110 2.27 -22.75 1.39
C ASN A 110 3.61 -22.63 0.64
N LYS A 111 3.88 -23.48 -0.34
CA LYS A 111 5.09 -23.40 -1.15
C LYS A 111 5.04 -22.33 -2.25
N THR A 112 3.88 -22.10 -2.86
CA THR A 112 3.71 -21.21 -4.02
C THR A 112 3.27 -19.81 -3.63
N CYS A 113 2.47 -19.69 -2.58
CA CYS A 113 1.94 -18.44 -2.04
C CYS A 113 2.40 -18.17 -0.60
N GLY A 114 3.25 -19.00 -0.01
CA GLY A 114 3.73 -18.83 1.37
C GLY A 114 4.37 -17.47 1.59
N ASP A 115 5.19 -16.99 0.65
CA ASP A 115 5.78 -15.65 0.76
C ASP A 115 4.74 -14.54 0.70
N LEU A 116 3.66 -14.72 -0.07
CA LEU A 116 2.51 -13.80 -0.07
C LEU A 116 1.79 -13.81 1.30
N GLN A 117 1.73 -14.98 1.95
CA GLN A 117 1.25 -15.12 3.32
C GLN A 117 2.27 -14.66 4.37
N ASN A 118 3.54 -14.48 4.04
CA ASN A 118 4.56 -13.98 4.96
C ASN A 118 4.72 -12.46 4.91
N ILE A 119 4.01 -11.77 4.01
CA ILE A 119 4.00 -10.30 3.99
C ILE A 119 3.31 -9.80 5.26
N ASN A 120 4.12 -9.15 6.11
CA ASN A 120 3.66 -8.42 7.27
C ASN A 120 3.37 -6.98 6.85
N TYR A 121 2.17 -6.53 7.18
CA TYR A 121 1.73 -5.18 6.92
C TYR A 121 1.53 -4.49 8.26
N ASP A 122 2.14 -3.34 8.46
CA ASP A 122 1.98 -2.56 9.70
C ASP A 122 0.52 -2.11 9.92
N LEU A 123 -0.28 -2.06 8.85
CA LEU A 123 -1.62 -1.47 8.84
C LEU A 123 -2.74 -2.44 8.43
N VAL A 124 -2.42 -3.68 8.07
CA VAL A 124 -3.41 -4.69 7.62
C VAL A 124 -3.52 -5.78 8.68
N ARG A 125 -4.76 -6.01 9.14
CA ARG A 125 -5.03 -6.92 10.25
C ARG A 125 -5.54 -8.26 9.72
N PHE A 126 -4.85 -9.35 10.06
CA PHE A 126 -5.24 -10.71 9.68
C PHE A 126 -5.20 -11.67 10.89
N SER A 127 -5.90 -12.77 10.78
CA SER A 127 -5.83 -13.93 11.68
C SER A 127 -5.58 -15.19 10.87
N MET A 128 -5.20 -16.29 11.50
CA MET A 128 -5.04 -17.59 10.83
C MET A 128 -6.22 -18.48 11.19
N ASN A 129 -6.78 -19.18 10.21
CA ASN A 129 -7.78 -20.23 10.46
C ASN A 129 -7.11 -21.55 10.87
N ASP A 130 -7.93 -22.56 11.17
CA ASP A 130 -7.50 -23.88 11.68
C ASP A 130 -6.62 -24.67 10.69
N ILE A 131 -6.58 -24.25 9.42
CA ILE A 131 -5.76 -24.86 8.35
C ILE A 131 -4.56 -23.97 7.97
N GLY A 132 -4.28 -22.92 8.74
CA GLY A 132 -3.10 -22.08 8.56
C GLY A 132 -3.19 -21.10 7.38
N LEU A 133 -4.40 -20.70 6.96
CA LEU A 133 -4.60 -19.64 5.96
C LEU A 133 -5.00 -18.32 6.62
N LYS A 134 -4.52 -17.21 6.06
CA LYS A 134 -4.94 -15.87 6.46
C LYS A 134 -6.44 -15.66 6.22
N THR A 135 -7.13 -15.20 7.25
CA THR A 135 -8.54 -14.82 7.24
C THR A 135 -8.73 -13.47 7.93
N LEU A 136 -9.84 -12.78 7.63
CA LEU A 136 -10.19 -11.53 8.27
C LEU A 136 -10.48 -11.77 9.76
N PRO A 137 -9.95 -10.93 10.67
CA PRO A 137 -10.23 -11.06 12.10
C PRO A 137 -11.73 -10.90 12.36
N VAL A 138 -12.32 -11.86 13.08
CA VAL A 138 -13.74 -11.81 13.49
C VAL A 138 -13.96 -10.87 14.69
N ASN A 139 -12.89 -10.51 15.41
CA ASN A 139 -12.99 -9.61 16.55
C ASN A 139 -13.13 -8.15 16.08
N LYS A 140 -14.25 -7.49 16.48
CA LYS A 140 -14.60 -6.09 16.14
C LYS A 140 -13.48 -5.09 16.48
N ASP A 141 -12.69 -5.33 17.54
CA ASP A 141 -11.59 -4.45 17.95
C ASP A 141 -10.34 -4.61 17.06
N LYS A 142 -10.27 -5.73 16.34
CA LYS A 142 -9.13 -6.13 15.50
C LYS A 142 -9.44 -6.09 14.01
N THR A 143 -10.62 -5.64 13.59
CA THR A 143 -10.99 -5.57 12.17
C THR A 143 -11.32 -4.14 11.73
N LEU A 144 -10.96 -3.80 10.49
CA LEU A 144 -11.37 -2.55 9.84
C LEU A 144 -12.78 -2.67 9.20
N TRP A 145 -13.35 -3.88 9.22
CA TRP A 145 -14.63 -4.19 8.61
C TRP A 145 -15.76 -3.98 9.60
N LYS A 146 -16.84 -3.31 9.15
CA LYS A 146 -18.10 -3.27 9.89
C LYS A 146 -18.71 -4.67 9.81
N LEU A 147 -18.47 -5.47 10.83
CA LEU A 147 -19.15 -6.74 11.01
C LEU A 147 -20.63 -6.47 11.32
N PRO A 148 -21.56 -7.27 10.78
CA PRO A 148 -22.98 -7.16 11.12
C PRO A 148 -23.26 -7.26 12.63
#